data_AF-A0A5E4M4F3-F1
#
_entry.id   AF-A0A5E4M4F3-F1
#
_cell.length_a   1.000
_cell.length_b   1.000
_cell.length_c   1.000
_cell.angle_alpha   90.00
_cell.angle_beta   90.00
_cell.angle_gamma   90.00
#
_symmetry.space_group_name_H-M   'P 1'
#
loop_
_entity.id
_entity.type
_entity.pdbx_description
1 polymer ?
#
loop_
_entity_poly.entity_id
_entity_poly.type
_entity_poly.pdbx_seq_one_letter_code
_entity_poly.pdbx_strand_id
1 'polypeptide(L)'
;MKNKDHSDKKYDNCKCFGPCIAKEIGTMDPETGKWNWAKLKEMSNLLTDQTLINEAKNMEAHCFDETNTHCEAGYAMLKCALENSQMTKDMVKSYVATKEESEKNQGDE
;
A
#
# COMPACT_ATOMS: atom_id res chain seq x y z
N MET A 1 6.47 7.09 14.63
CA MET A 1 5.05 7.11 14.16
C MET A 1 4.01 7.11 15.29
N LYS A 2 4.39 7.14 16.58
CA LYS A 2 3.43 7.35 17.67
C LYS A 2 2.98 8.81 17.64
N ASN A 3 1.67 9.08 17.56
CA ASN A 3 1.00 10.40 17.60
C ASN A 3 0.55 11.02 16.25
N LYS A 4 0.30 10.24 15.20
CA LYS A 4 -0.51 10.75 14.07
C LYS A 4 -1.88 10.11 14.10
N ASP A 5 -2.91 10.92 14.29
CA ASP A 5 -4.29 10.48 14.14
C ASP A 5 -4.53 10.11 12.67
N HIS A 6 -4.68 8.82 12.41
CA HIS A 6 -4.89 8.27 11.07
C HIS A 6 -6.33 8.51 10.55
N SER A 7 -7.22 9.03 11.40
CA SER A 7 -8.57 9.45 11.04
C SER A 7 -8.66 10.93 10.64
N ASP A 8 -7.54 11.68 10.71
CA ASP A 8 -7.49 13.07 10.29
C ASP A 8 -7.76 13.19 8.77
N LYS A 9 -8.79 13.98 8.42
CA LYS A 9 -9.27 14.20 7.05
C LYS A 9 -8.18 14.65 6.08
N LYS A 10 -7.11 15.29 6.56
CA LYS A 10 -6.00 15.71 5.68
C LYS A 10 -5.31 14.54 4.99
N TYR A 11 -5.47 13.32 5.50
CA TYR A 11 -4.91 12.09 4.92
C TYR A 11 -5.91 11.32 4.05
N ASP A 12 -7.16 11.76 3.93
CA ASP A 12 -8.18 11.03 3.14
C ASP A 12 -7.76 10.88 1.68
N ASN A 13 -7.12 11.91 1.09
CA ASN A 13 -6.57 11.84 -0.26
C ASN A 13 -5.48 10.74 -0.39
N CYS A 14 -4.68 10.51 0.66
CA CYS A 14 -3.65 9.47 0.65
C CYS A 14 -4.26 8.07 0.68
N LYS A 15 -5.42 7.89 1.33
CA LYS A 15 -6.14 6.60 1.36
C LYS A 15 -6.60 6.19 -0.03
N CYS A 16 -6.97 7.16 -0.87
CA CYS A 16 -7.48 6.91 -2.22
C CYS A 16 -6.39 6.62 -3.27
N PHE A 17 -5.11 6.92 -2.99
CA PHE A 17 -4.04 6.79 -4.00
C PHE A 17 -3.88 5.35 -4.51
N GLY A 18 -3.70 4.39 -3.60
CA GLY A 18 -3.57 2.96 -3.97
C GLY A 18 -4.80 2.43 -4.72
N PRO A 19 -6.02 2.65 -4.21
CA PRO A 19 -7.27 2.28 -4.88
C PRO A 19 -7.47 2.94 -6.25
N CYS A 20 -7.02 4.18 -6.42
CA CYS A 20 -7.06 4.84 -7.73
C CYS A 20 -6.20 4.08 -8.75
N ILE A 21 -4.95 3.77 -8.41
CA ILE A 21 -4.07 2.98 -9.28
C ILE A 21 -4.66 1.60 -9.52
N ALA A 22 -5.18 0.95 -8.47
CA ALA A 22 -5.77 -0.39 -8.55
C ALA A 22 -6.93 -0.48 -9.55
N LYS A 23 -7.76 0.57 -9.62
CA LYS A 23 -8.85 0.66 -10.61
C LYS A 23 -8.32 0.76 -12.03
N GLU A 24 -7.31 1.60 -12.26
CA GLU A 24 -6.69 1.78 -13.59
C GLU A 24 -6.05 0.49 -14.11
N ILE A 25 -5.41 -0.30 -13.22
CA ILE A 25 -4.76 -1.56 -13.59
C ILE A 25 -5.70 -2.77 -13.51
N GLY A 26 -6.97 -2.56 -13.15
CA GLY A 26 -8.01 -3.61 -13.09
C GLY A 26 -7.92 -4.56 -11.90
N THR A 27 -7.09 -4.28 -10.89
CA THR A 27 -7.01 -5.05 -9.64
C THR A 27 -8.03 -4.60 -8.61
N MET A 28 -8.80 -3.55 -8.88
CA MET A 28 -9.97 -3.14 -8.12
C MET A 28 -11.12 -2.83 -9.07
N ASP A 29 -12.32 -3.26 -8.70
CA ASP A 29 -13.52 -2.95 -9.44
C ASP A 29 -13.87 -1.45 -9.30
N PRO A 30 -14.10 -0.72 -10.41
CA PRO A 30 -14.26 0.73 -10.37
C PRO A 30 -15.55 1.17 -9.68
N GLU A 31 -16.62 0.37 -9.79
CA GLU A 31 -17.96 0.68 -9.30
C GLU A 31 -18.13 0.32 -7.83
N THR A 32 -17.74 -0.90 -7.44
CA THR A 32 -17.88 -1.44 -6.08
C THR A 32 -16.70 -1.11 -5.19
N GLY A 33 -15.54 -0.76 -5.78
CA GLY A 33 -14.31 -0.50 -5.03
C GLY A 33 -13.73 -1.73 -4.33
N LYS A 34 -14.19 -2.94 -4.67
CA LYS A 34 -13.67 -4.20 -4.12
C LYS A 34 -12.44 -4.66 -4.89
N TRP A 35 -11.52 -5.30 -4.18
CA TRP A 35 -10.35 -5.91 -4.80
C TRP A 35 -10.76 -7.05 -5.75
N ASN A 36 -10.19 -7.02 -6.96
CA ASN A 36 -10.22 -8.13 -7.90
C ASN A 36 -9.00 -9.03 -7.63
N TRP A 37 -9.15 -9.89 -6.63
CA TRP A 37 -8.09 -10.77 -6.18
C TRP A 37 -7.65 -11.80 -7.23
N ALA A 38 -8.56 -12.23 -8.11
CA ALA A 38 -8.20 -13.09 -9.24
C ALA A 38 -7.22 -12.38 -10.17
N LYS A 39 -7.49 -11.11 -10.50
CA LYS A 39 -6.56 -10.28 -11.31
C LYS A 39 -5.23 -10.05 -10.60
N LEU A 40 -5.27 -9.78 -9.30
CA LEU A 40 -4.05 -9.58 -8.51
C LEU A 40 -3.18 -10.85 -8.50
N LYS A 41 -3.79 -12.04 -8.44
CA LYS A 41 -3.13 -13.34 -8.56
C LYS A 41 -2.56 -13.59 -9.97
N GLU A 42 -3.27 -13.20 -11.02
CA GLU A 42 -2.74 -13.25 -12.38
C GLU A 42 -1.48 -12.39 -12.51
N MET A 43 -1.49 -11.18 -11.95
CA MET A 43 -0.35 -10.27 -11.98
C MET A 43 0.83 -10.80 -11.15
N SER A 44 0.58 -11.43 -9.99
CA SER A 44 1.66 -12.00 -9.18
C SER A 44 2.37 -13.15 -9.88
N ASN A 45 1.69 -13.88 -10.77
CA ASN A 45 2.32 -14.92 -11.59
C ASN A 45 3.27 -14.37 -12.67
N LEU A 46 3.21 -13.08 -12.98
CA LEU A 46 4.13 -12.41 -13.90
C LEU A 46 5.44 -12.00 -13.21
N LEU A 47 5.51 -12.08 -11.88
CA LEU A 47 6.72 -11.79 -11.13
C LEU A 47 7.75 -12.90 -11.38
N THR A 48 8.98 -12.50 -11.70
CA THR A 48 10.12 -13.41 -11.89
C THR A 48 11.09 -13.37 -10.72
N ASP A 49 11.07 -12.30 -9.92
CA ASP A 49 11.90 -12.17 -8.73
C ASP A 49 11.33 -12.99 -7.56
N GLN A 50 12.14 -13.89 -7.02
CA GLN A 50 11.71 -14.80 -5.97
C GLN A 50 11.32 -14.08 -4.67
N THR A 51 11.94 -12.93 -4.38
CA THR A 51 11.61 -12.11 -3.21
C THR A 51 10.23 -11.51 -3.37
N LEU A 52 9.94 -10.94 -4.55
CA LEU A 52 8.62 -10.39 -4.86
C LEU A 52 7.53 -11.46 -4.89
N ILE A 53 7.82 -12.65 -5.41
CA ILE A 53 6.89 -13.79 -5.38
C ILE A 53 6.56 -14.18 -3.94
N ASN A 54 7.57 -14.28 -3.07
CA ASN A 54 7.36 -14.64 -1.66
C ASN A 54 6.59 -13.56 -0.92
N GLU A 55 6.87 -12.29 -1.21
CA GLU A 55 6.15 -11.15 -0.65
C GLU A 55 4.69 -11.14 -1.10
N ALA A 56 4.41 -11.39 -2.39
CA ALA A 56 3.05 -11.49 -2.90
C ALA A 56 2.26 -12.62 -2.21
N LYS A 57 2.88 -13.79 -1.99
CA LYS A 57 2.26 -14.90 -1.23
C LYS A 57 1.98 -14.53 0.23
N ASN A 58 2.91 -13.84 0.87
CA ASN A 58 2.75 -13.35 2.23
C ASN A 58 1.55 -12.37 2.34
N MET A 59 1.45 -11.45 1.38
CA MET A 59 0.31 -10.52 1.29
C MET A 59 -1.01 -11.23 0.99
N GLU A 60 -1.03 -12.23 0.10
CA GLU A 60 -2.22 -13.04 -0.18
C GLU A 60 -2.70 -13.77 1.08
N ALA A 61 -1.78 -14.30 1.91
CA ALA A 61 -2.13 -15.04 3.11
C ALA A 61 -2.66 -14.17 4.26
N HIS A 62 -2.18 -12.93 4.38
CA HIS A 62 -2.44 -12.09 5.55
C HIS A 62 -3.31 -10.86 5.28
N CYS A 63 -3.30 -10.34 4.06
CA CYS A 63 -3.86 -9.03 3.71
C CYS A 63 -5.03 -9.10 2.74
N PHE A 64 -5.54 -10.30 2.48
CA PHE A 64 -6.78 -10.48 1.75
C PHE A 64 -7.93 -9.84 2.51
N ASP A 65 -8.71 -9.03 1.80
CA ASP A 65 -9.77 -8.23 2.36
C ASP A 65 -10.95 -8.17 1.39
N GLU A 66 -12.12 -8.56 1.89
CA GLU A 66 -13.39 -8.52 1.18
C GLU A 66 -14.37 -7.50 1.79
N THR A 67 -13.99 -6.88 2.91
CA THR A 67 -14.87 -6.04 3.72
C THR A 67 -14.74 -4.58 3.31
N ASN A 68 -13.53 -4.07 3.15
CA ASN A 68 -13.33 -2.67 2.81
C ASN A 68 -13.49 -2.43 1.31
N THR A 69 -13.92 -1.21 0.97
CA THR A 69 -14.16 -0.77 -0.40
C THR A 69 -13.53 0.59 -0.67
N HIS A 70 -13.22 0.87 -1.93
CA HIS A 70 -12.73 2.16 -2.39
C HIS A 70 -11.47 2.59 -1.62
N CYS A 71 -11.41 3.84 -1.14
CA CYS A 71 -10.24 4.40 -0.46
C CYS A 71 -9.88 3.64 0.82
N GLU A 72 -10.88 3.19 1.57
CA GLU A 72 -10.65 2.44 2.82
C GLU A 72 -10.00 1.07 2.55
N ALA A 73 -10.28 0.45 1.39
CA ALA A 73 -9.64 -0.80 0.98
C ALA A 73 -8.13 -0.65 0.77
N GLY A 74 -7.70 0.49 0.21
CA GLY A 74 -6.29 0.81 0.05
C GLY A 74 -5.56 1.03 1.37
N TYR A 75 -6.20 1.79 2.26
CA TYR A 75 -5.64 2.06 3.58
C TYR A 75 -5.53 0.79 4.43
N ALA A 76 -6.56 -0.05 4.43
CA ALA A 76 -6.55 -1.35 5.12
C ALA A 76 -5.45 -2.27 4.59
N MET A 77 -5.30 -2.36 3.26
CA MET A 77 -4.23 -3.15 2.63
C MET A 77 -2.83 -2.63 3.02
N LEU A 78 -2.60 -1.31 2.94
CA LEU A 78 -1.31 -0.72 3.33
C LEU A 78 -1.00 -0.95 4.81
N LYS A 79 -2.00 -0.84 5.69
CA LYS A 79 -1.85 -1.14 7.12
C LYS A 79 -1.45 -2.59 7.34
N CYS A 80 -2.14 -3.53 6.69
CA CYS A 80 -1.78 -4.95 6.79
C CYS A 80 -0.38 -5.23 6.24
N ALA A 81 0.00 -4.60 5.12
CA ALA A 81 1.34 -4.71 4.57
C ALA A 81 2.39 -4.19 5.56
N LEU A 82 2.15 -3.05 6.21
CA LEU A 82 3.04 -2.53 7.25
C LEU A 82 3.16 -3.43 8.47
N GLU A 83 2.20 -4.30 8.74
CA GLU A 83 2.25 -5.26 9.84
C GLU A 83 2.99 -6.54 9.44
N ASN A 84 2.76 -7.04 8.22
CA ASN A 84 3.18 -8.38 7.79
C ASN A 84 4.33 -8.41 6.77
N SER A 85 4.62 -7.31 6.08
CA SER A 85 5.66 -7.20 5.04
C SER A 85 6.91 -6.51 5.57
N GLN A 86 8.03 -7.23 5.65
CA GLN A 86 9.31 -6.62 5.99
C GLN A 86 9.78 -5.67 4.89
N MET A 87 9.55 -6.03 3.62
CA MET A 87 9.86 -5.19 2.47
C MET A 87 9.13 -3.85 2.53
N THR A 88 7.84 -3.85 2.84
CA THR A 88 7.05 -2.62 2.96
C THR A 88 7.53 -1.75 4.13
N LYS A 89 7.83 -2.37 5.28
CA LYS A 89 8.42 -1.66 6.43
C LYS A 89 9.71 -0.96 6.04
N ASP A 90 10.60 -1.64 5.32
CA ASP A 90 11.90 -1.10 4.96
C ASP A 90 11.79 -0.01 3.88
N MET A 91 10.91 -0.17 2.90
CA MET A 91 10.58 0.87 1.93
C MET A 91 10.10 2.17 2.61
N VAL A 92 9.19 2.05 3.58
CA VAL A 92 8.68 3.23 4.32
C VAL A 92 9.76 3.88 5.16
N LYS A 93 10.63 3.09 5.83
CA LYS A 93 11.77 3.65 6.56
C LYS A 93 12.71 4.41 5.64
N SER A 94 13.07 3.83 4.49
CA SER A 94 13.93 4.48 3.50
C SER A 94 13.32 5.79 3.00
N TYR A 95 12.04 5.79 2.65
CA TYR A 95 11.35 7.01 2.21
C TYR A 95 11.36 8.11 3.28
N VAL A 96 11.09 7.76 4.55
CA VAL A 96 11.13 8.73 5.66
C VAL A 96 12.55 9.26 5.87
N ALA A 97 13.56 8.40 5.86
CA ALA A 97 14.96 8.80 6.02
C ALA A 97 15.37 9.79 4.92
N THR A 98 15.04 9.50 3.65
CA THR A 98 15.32 10.40 2.52
C THR A 98 14.59 11.74 2.67
N LYS A 99 13.34 11.74 3.14
CA LYS A 99 12.58 12.98 3.35
C LYS A 99 13.21 13.83 4.45
N GLU A 100 13.58 13.23 5.58
CA GLU A 100 14.25 13.92 6.69
C GLU A 100 15.62 14.47 6.28
N GLU A 101 16.37 13.79 5.42
CA GLU A 101 17.61 14.29 4.84
C GLU A 101 17.38 15.46 3.88
N SER A 102 16.34 15.39 3.03
CA SER A 102 15.98 16.48 2.12
C SER A 102 15.50 17.75 2.85
N GLU A 103 14.80 17.60 3.97
CA GLU A 103 14.35 18.72 4.81
C GLU A 103 15.51 19.37 5.58
N LYS A 104 16.53 18.60 5.97
CA LYS A 104 17.76 19.15 6.57
C LYS A 104 18.57 19.97 5.57
N ASN A 105 18.67 19.51 4.32
CA ASN A 105 19.43 20.21 3.28
C ASN A 105 18.72 21.46 2.73
N GLN A 106 17.43 21.65 3.00
CA GLN A 106 16.68 22.88 2.66
C GLN A 106 16.72 23.96 3.76
N GLY A 107 17.33 23.67 4.92
CA GLY A 107 17.47 24.63 6.02
C GLY A 107 18.80 25.41 6.03
N ASP A 108 19.71 25.12 5.11
CA ASP A 108 21.07 25.70 5.01
C ASP A 108 21.25 26.56 3.74
N GLU A 109 20.17 27.16 3.22
CA GLU A 109 20.22 28.13 2.10
C GLU A 109 19.57 29.48 2.46
#